data_AF-A0A521WL74-F1
#
_entry.id   AF-A0A521WL74-F1
#
_cell.length_a   1.000
_cell.length_b   1.000
_cell.length_c   1.000
_cell.angle_alpha   90.00
_cell.angle_beta   90.00
_cell.angle_gamma   90.00
#
_symmetry.space_group_name_H-M   'P 1'
#
loop_
_entity.id
_entity.type
_entity.pdbx_description
1 polymer ?
#
loop_
_entity_poly.entity_id
_entity_poly.type
_entity_poly.pdbx_seq_one_letter_code
_entity_poly.pdbx_strand_id
1 'polypeptide(L)'
;MNDWKKAVSYTICFFAFFGLHSNFTTILGQDEEINAKNLFEYHCATCHGEDGKGTKRGRELKAPNLADPDWQAKKKDEEILNSIENGV
;
A
#
# COMPACT_ATOMS: atom_id res chain seq x y z
N MET A 1 21.54 -10.99 -47.60
CA MET A 1 20.27 -10.53 -46.97
C MET A 1 20.63 -9.51 -45.91
N ASN A 2 20.41 -8.24 -46.22
CA ASN A 2 21.17 -7.11 -45.69
C ASN A 2 20.67 -6.77 -44.27
N ASP A 3 21.60 -6.58 -43.34
CA ASP A 3 21.33 -6.40 -41.90
C ASP A 3 20.37 -5.24 -41.59
N TRP A 4 20.28 -4.26 -42.49
CA TRP A 4 19.27 -3.20 -42.47
C TRP A 4 17.82 -3.71 -42.38
N LYS A 5 17.49 -4.80 -43.09
CA LYS A 5 16.13 -5.38 -43.06
C LYS A 5 15.82 -6.01 -41.70
N LYS A 6 16.84 -6.55 -41.02
CA LYS A 6 16.70 -7.08 -39.65
C LYS A 6 16.58 -5.95 -38.63
N ALA A 7 17.35 -4.88 -38.77
CA ALA A 7 17.25 -3.69 -37.93
C ALA A 7 15.87 -3.03 -38.04
N VAL A 8 15.34 -2.86 -39.26
CA VAL A 8 13.99 -2.33 -39.49
C VAL A 8 12.93 -3.25 -38.89
N SER A 9 13.07 -4.57 -39.06
CA SER A 9 12.16 -5.56 -38.45
C SER A 9 12.19 -5.52 -36.92
N TYR A 10 13.36 -5.46 -36.30
CA TYR A 10 13.50 -5.38 -34.85
C TYR A 10 12.94 -4.08 -34.28
N THR A 11 13.17 -2.95 -34.95
CA THR A 11 12.61 -1.66 -34.55
C THR A 11 11.09 -1.66 -34.66
N ILE A 12 10.51 -2.20 -35.74
CA ILE A 12 9.05 -2.34 -35.90
C ILE A 12 8.45 -3.24 -34.81
N CYS A 13 9.10 -4.36 -34.48
CA CYS A 13 8.67 -5.23 -33.38
C CYS A 13 8.77 -4.57 -32.01
N PHE A 14 9.80 -3.74 -31.78
CA PHE A 14 9.97 -3.01 -30.52
C PHE A 14 8.84 -1.99 -30.30
N PHE A 15 8.50 -1.21 -31.33
CA PHE A 15 7.39 -0.25 -31.28
C PHE A 15 6.01 -0.93 -31.21
N ALA A 16 5.83 -2.09 -31.87
CA ALA A 16 4.60 -2.87 -31.78
C ALA A 16 4.39 -3.50 -30.38
N PHE A 17 5.46 -3.92 -29.69
CA PHE A 17 5.39 -4.42 -28.31
C PHE A 17 5.18 -3.30 -27.28
N PHE A 18 5.81 -2.13 -27.49
CA PHE A 18 5.63 -0.97 -26.63
C PHE A 18 4.25 -0.31 -26.82
N GLY A 19 3.68 -0.37 -28.03
CA GLY A 19 2.35 0.13 -28.37
C GLY A 19 1.17 -0.71 -27.85
N LEU A 20 1.42 -1.88 -27.25
CA LEU A 20 0.39 -2.67 -26.55
C LEU A 20 0.35 -2.40 -25.03
N HIS A 21 1.30 -1.63 -24.48
CA HIS A 21 1.26 -1.17 -23.09
C HIS A 21 0.65 0.24 -22.97
N SER A 22 -0.20 0.65 -23.92
CA SER A 22 -0.97 1.90 -23.90
C SER A 22 -2.05 1.95 -22.80
N ASN A 23 -1.73 1.49 -21.58
CA ASN A 23 -2.35 1.94 -20.34
C ASN A 23 -1.57 3.15 -19.76
N PHE A 24 -0.92 3.93 -20.61
CA PHE A 24 -0.34 5.23 -20.25
C PHE A 24 -1.43 6.31 -20.29
N THR A 25 -2.50 6.12 -19.53
CA THR A 25 -3.51 7.16 -19.34
C THR A 25 -3.98 7.10 -17.90
N THR A 26 -3.17 7.67 -17.00
CA THR A 26 -3.56 8.53 -15.87
C THR A 26 -2.28 8.97 -15.13
N ILE A 27 -1.63 10.07 -15.58
CA ILE A 27 -0.51 10.72 -14.84
C ILE A 27 -0.79 12.23 -14.67
N LEU A 28 -2.05 12.67 -14.69
CA LEU A 28 -2.39 14.07 -14.41
C LEU A 28 -3.67 14.12 -13.56
N GLY A 29 -3.51 13.97 -12.25
CA GLY A 29 -4.57 14.28 -11.29
C GLY A 29 -5.45 13.12 -10.84
N GLN A 30 -4.84 12.02 -10.37
CA GLN A 30 -5.49 11.26 -9.29
C GLN A 30 -5.03 11.89 -7.99
N ASP A 31 -5.93 12.63 -7.33
CA ASP A 31 -5.91 12.68 -5.89
C ASP A 31 -6.12 11.23 -5.41
N GLU A 32 -5.04 10.58 -4.98
CA GLU A 32 -5.19 9.29 -4.34
C GLU A 32 -5.94 9.55 -3.03
N GLU A 33 -7.25 9.25 -3.01
CA GLU A 33 -8.06 9.33 -1.80
C GLU A 33 -7.44 8.38 -0.76
N ILE A 34 -6.90 8.95 0.32
CA ILE A 34 -6.30 8.16 1.41
C ILE A 34 -7.42 7.38 2.08
N ASN A 35 -7.50 6.08 1.79
CA ASN A 35 -8.43 5.18 2.45
C ASN A 35 -7.76 4.53 3.68
N ALA A 36 -7.97 5.15 4.84
CA ALA A 36 -7.40 4.68 6.11
C ALA A 36 -7.80 3.23 6.45
N LYS A 37 -8.99 2.78 6.06
CA LYS A 37 -9.45 1.41 6.31
C LYS A 37 -8.63 0.40 5.51
N ASN A 38 -8.40 0.66 4.22
CA ASN A 38 -7.56 -0.21 3.37
C ASN A 38 -6.12 -0.27 3.88
N LEU A 39 -5.55 0.89 4.27
CA LEU A 39 -4.21 0.93 4.87
C LEU A 39 -4.14 0.13 6.17
N PHE A 40 -5.15 0.26 7.03
CA PHE A 40 -5.22 -0.50 8.28
C PHE A 40 -5.32 -2.01 8.03
N GLU A 41 -6.18 -2.43 7.11
CA GLU A 41 -6.32 -3.85 6.73
C GLU A 41 -5.00 -4.42 6.20
N TYR A 42 -4.30 -3.67 5.36
CA TYR A 42 -3.08 -4.15 4.72
C TYR A 42 -1.86 -4.15 5.67
N HIS A 43 -1.70 -3.10 6.49
CA HIS A 43 -0.49 -2.91 7.31
C HIS A 43 -0.66 -3.29 8.78
N CYS A 44 -1.86 -3.12 9.35
CA CYS A 44 -2.07 -3.15 10.79
C CYS A 44 -2.81 -4.41 11.26
N ALA A 45 -3.78 -4.89 10.46
CA ALA A 45 -4.70 -5.96 10.86
C ALA A 45 -4.00 -7.30 11.13
N THR A 46 -2.80 -7.53 10.57
CA THR A 46 -2.00 -8.73 10.88
C THR A 46 -1.72 -8.87 12.38
N CYS A 47 -1.53 -7.75 13.09
CA CYS A 47 -1.32 -7.74 14.54
C CYS A 47 -2.58 -7.27 15.30
N HIS A 48 -3.27 -6.25 14.80
CA HIS A 48 -4.41 -5.63 15.51
C HIS A 48 -5.77 -6.23 15.16
N GLY A 49 -5.86 -7.14 14.19
CA GLY A 49 -7.12 -7.69 13.69
C GLY A 49 -7.93 -6.66 12.89
N GLU A 50 -8.78 -7.12 11.97
CA GLU A 50 -9.64 -6.24 11.16
C GLU A 50 -10.62 -5.42 12.02
N ASP A 51 -10.99 -5.94 13.20
CA ASP A 51 -11.88 -5.29 14.17
C ASP A 51 -11.14 -4.52 15.28
N GLY A 52 -9.81 -4.42 15.20
CA GLY A 52 -8.98 -3.72 16.17
C GLY A 52 -8.79 -4.43 17.52
N LYS A 53 -9.37 -5.63 17.73
CA LYS A 53 -9.31 -6.33 19.02
C LYS A 53 -8.03 -7.12 19.28
N GLY A 54 -7.14 -7.19 18.29
CA GLY A 54 -5.88 -7.89 18.33
C GLY A 54 -5.98 -9.34 17.84
N THR A 55 -4.95 -9.76 17.11
CA THR A 55 -4.75 -11.17 16.74
C THR A 55 -4.02 -11.92 17.84
N LYS A 56 -3.88 -13.25 17.72
CA LYS A 56 -3.04 -14.04 18.64
C LYS A 56 -1.60 -13.51 18.65
N ARG A 57 -1.04 -13.27 17.46
CA ARG A 57 0.29 -12.67 17.29
C ARG A 57 0.39 -11.29 17.94
N GLY A 58 -0.61 -10.43 17.75
CA GLY A 58 -0.66 -9.11 18.38
C GLY A 58 -0.57 -9.20 19.91
N ARG A 59 -1.34 -10.11 20.51
CA ARG A 59 -1.31 -10.33 21.97
C ARG A 59 0.03 -10.86 22.47
N GLU A 60 0.70 -11.73 21.72
CA GLU A 60 2.05 -12.22 22.05
C GLU A 60 3.08 -11.07 22.05
N LEU A 61 2.92 -10.12 21.14
CA LEU A 61 3.71 -8.90 21.05
C LEU A 61 3.23 -7.78 22.00
N LYS A 62 2.21 -8.05 22.83
CA LYS A 62 1.57 -7.08 23.74
C LYS A 62 0.99 -5.85 23.01
N ALA A 63 0.56 -6.02 21.76
CA ALA A 63 -0.18 -5.01 21.03
C ALA A 63 -1.53 -4.74 21.75
N PRO A 64 -1.92 -3.46 21.94
CA PRO A 64 -3.17 -3.13 22.60
C PRO A 64 -4.41 -3.50 21.77
N ASN A 65 -5.54 -3.62 22.46
CA ASN A 65 -6.85 -3.65 21.84
C ASN A 65 -7.25 -2.21 21.45
N LEU A 66 -7.23 -1.91 20.16
CA LEU A 66 -7.57 -0.59 19.63
C LEU A 66 -9.09 -0.31 19.71
N ALA A 67 -9.93 -1.33 19.87
CA ALA A 67 -11.36 -1.18 20.09
C ALA A 67 -11.73 -1.02 21.58
N ASP A 68 -10.74 -0.98 22.49
CA ASP A 68 -10.96 -0.77 23.91
C ASP A 68 -11.19 0.73 24.21
N PRO A 69 -12.37 1.14 24.71
CA PRO A 69 -12.67 2.53 25.00
C PRO A 69 -11.78 3.12 26.11
N ASP A 70 -11.35 2.33 27.08
CA ASP A 70 -10.47 2.80 28.15
C ASP A 70 -9.04 3.00 27.67
N TRP A 71 -8.61 2.22 26.67
CA TRP A 71 -7.34 2.46 25.99
C TRP A 71 -7.40 3.72 25.15
N GLN A 72 -8.44 3.87 24.32
CA GLN A 72 -8.67 5.05 23.48
C GLN A 72 -8.72 6.34 24.31
N ALA A 73 -9.45 6.35 25.43
CA ALA A 73 -9.60 7.53 26.29
C ALA A 73 -8.28 8.00 26.94
N LYS A 74 -7.27 7.15 27.01
CA LYS A 74 -5.94 7.47 27.58
C LYS A 74 -4.93 7.92 26.53
N LYS A 75 -5.29 7.89 25.24
CA LYS A 75 -4.39 8.23 24.14
C LYS A 75 -4.78 9.54 23.52
N LYS A 76 -3.78 10.38 23.28
CA LYS A 76 -3.89 11.55 22.40
C LYS A 76 -3.55 11.15 20.98
N ASP A 77 -4.12 11.85 20.01
CA ASP A 77 -3.88 11.60 18.59
C ASP A 77 -2.40 11.72 18.25
N GLU A 78 -1.67 12.67 18.85
CA GLU A 78 -0.24 12.85 18.62
C GLU A 78 0.58 11.64 19.10
N GLU A 79 0.16 10.99 20.19
CA GLU A 79 0.82 9.79 20.69
C GLU A 79 0.62 8.61 19.74
N ILE A 80 -0.59 8.47 19.17
CA ILE A 80 -0.90 7.43 18.19
C ILE A 80 -0.09 7.65 16.91
N LEU A 81 -0.07 8.89 16.40
CA LEU A 81 0.72 9.25 15.21
C LEU A 81 2.21 8.97 15.41
N ASN A 82 2.77 9.38 16.55
CA ASN A 82 4.16 9.10 16.87
C ASN A 82 4.46 7.58 16.90
N SER A 83 3.54 6.77 17.44
CA SER A 83 3.69 5.31 17.42
C SER A 83 3.62 4.69 16.02
N ILE A 84 2.86 5.29 15.10
CA ILE A 84 2.82 4.84 13.69
C ILE A 84 4.13 5.19 12.99
N GLU A 85 4.66 6.39 13.22
CA GLU A 85 5.89 6.88 12.57
C GLU A 85 7.16 6.20 13.11
N ASN A 86 7.24 6.02 14.42
CA ASN A 86 8.47 5.65 15.11
C ASN A 86 8.42 4.27 15.78
N GLY A 87 7.27 3.60 15.77
CA GLY A 87 7.04 2.37 16.53
C GLY A 87 6.69 2.63 18.01
N VAL A 88 6.46 1.52 18.73
CA VAL A 88 6.14 1.50 20.17
C VAL A 88 7.36 1.26 21.04
#